data_AF-A0A976GT42-F1
#
_entry.id   AF-A0A976GT42-F1
#
_cell.length_a   1.000
_cell.length_b   1.000
_cell.length_c   1.000
_cell.angle_alpha   90.00
_cell.angle_beta   90.00
_cell.angle_gamma   90.00
#
_symmetry.space_group_name_H-M   'P 1'
#
loop_
_entity.id
_entity.type
_entity.pdbx_description
1 polymer ?
#
loop_
_entity_poly.entity_id
_entity_poly.type
_entity_poly.pdbx_seq_one_letter_code
_entity_poly.pdbx_strand_id
1 'polypeptide(L)'
;MKKTISFSIIILFFLLAISCTSGKKAFERGDYQRAIDLSIDRLRSNPTHQKSQETLKKAYSILIEQKTAEVAILKSNNQPFKWDKVIAVYQHIHSIDEQIKSCPSAWELIKMPIRFDQDLLEAKNKSSLEHYEAGTVDLQFGTQEKARSAYNHFTIAQDLSPNLKNDYLLKKNEAKRKATTIIGVYLVPISNQINFSNDYFRGKINEYVLELDKREFLDAEVLQSMDA
;
A
#
# COMPACT_ATOMS: atom_id res chain seq x y z
N MET A 1 -47.88 17.83 -7.71
CA MET A 1 -47.04 16.61 -7.68
C MET A 1 -46.46 16.18 -9.03
N LYS A 2 -47.07 16.49 -10.21
CA LYS A 2 -46.46 16.17 -11.52
C LYS A 2 -45.19 16.99 -11.88
N LYS A 3 -45.09 18.25 -11.41
CA LYS A 3 -43.93 19.14 -11.69
C LYS A 3 -42.65 18.74 -10.96
N THR A 4 -42.74 18.15 -9.76
CA THR A 4 -41.57 17.70 -8.99
C THR A 4 -40.98 16.39 -9.54
N ILE A 5 -41.82 15.49 -10.06
CA ILE A 5 -41.39 14.25 -10.72
C ILE A 5 -40.65 14.57 -12.04
N SER A 6 -41.12 15.56 -12.79
CA SER A 6 -40.46 16.01 -14.02
C SER A 6 -39.07 16.63 -13.77
N PHE A 7 -38.90 17.39 -12.69
CA PHE A 7 -37.62 17.99 -12.32
C PHE A 7 -36.59 16.93 -11.87
N SER A 8 -37.04 15.89 -11.15
CA SER A 8 -36.20 14.78 -10.71
C SER A 8 -35.67 13.93 -11.88
N ILE A 9 -36.46 13.76 -12.95
CA ILE A 9 -36.05 13.02 -14.16
C ILE A 9 -35.02 13.82 -14.97
N ILE A 10 -35.16 15.14 -15.03
CA ILE A 10 -34.21 16.02 -15.75
C ILE A 10 -32.85 16.05 -15.03
N ILE A 11 -32.82 16.10 -13.69
CA ILE A 11 -31.59 16.01 -12.90
C ILE A 11 -30.93 14.63 -13.08
N LEU A 12 -31.71 13.55 -13.08
CA LEU A 12 -31.20 12.20 -13.32
C LEU A 12 -30.61 12.05 -14.73
N PHE A 13 -31.24 12.66 -15.74
CA PHE A 13 -30.72 12.67 -17.12
C PHE A 13 -29.43 13.50 -17.25
N PHE A 14 -29.34 14.65 -16.55
CA PHE A 14 -28.13 15.47 -16.54
C PHE A 14 -26.96 14.77 -15.83
N LEU A 15 -27.23 14.02 -14.75
CA LEU A 15 -26.22 13.18 -14.07
C LEU A 15 -25.71 12.04 -14.96
N LEU A 16 -26.57 11.46 -15.81
CA LEU A 16 -26.19 10.41 -16.76
C LEU A 16 -25.43 10.95 -17.98
N ALA A 17 -25.63 12.22 -18.36
CA ALA A 17 -24.94 12.84 -19.50
C ALA A 17 -23.45 13.17 -19.23
N ILE A 18 -23.02 13.22 -17.97
CA ILE A 18 -21.64 13.57 -17.58
C ILE A 18 -20.68 12.37 -17.75
N SER A 19 -21.18 11.14 -17.89
CA SER A 19 -20.35 9.93 -17.78
C SER A 19 -19.83 9.35 -19.09
N CYS A 20 -20.23 9.85 -20.26
CA CYS A 20 -19.77 9.30 -21.55
C CYS A 20 -18.53 10.07 -22.09
N THR A 21 -17.43 10.02 -21.35
CA THR A 21 -16.13 10.48 -21.89
C THR A 21 -15.50 9.36 -22.70
N SER A 22 -15.09 9.63 -23.94
CA SER A 22 -14.38 8.66 -24.77
C SER A 22 -12.88 8.73 -24.49
N GLY A 23 -12.15 7.64 -24.77
CA GLY A 23 -10.69 7.61 -24.65
C GLY A 23 -10.02 8.74 -25.43
N LYS A 24 -10.53 9.09 -26.63
CA LYS A 24 -10.03 10.22 -27.43
C LYS A 24 -10.14 11.56 -26.69
N LYS A 25 -11.27 11.83 -26.02
CA LYS A 25 -11.46 13.08 -25.26
C LYS A 25 -10.53 13.15 -24.04
N ALA A 26 -10.27 12.01 -23.38
CA ALA A 26 -9.30 11.95 -22.28
C ALA A 26 -7.88 12.25 -22.80
N PHE A 27 -7.51 11.65 -23.93
CA PHE A 27 -6.23 11.90 -24.59
C PHE A 27 -6.05 13.37 -24.98
N GLU A 28 -7.05 13.99 -25.60
CA GLU A 28 -7.02 15.42 -26.01
C GLU A 28 -6.89 16.38 -24.81
N ARG A 29 -7.23 15.93 -23.59
CA ARG A 29 -7.10 16.69 -22.34
C ARG A 29 -5.77 16.41 -21.62
N GLY A 30 -4.91 15.55 -22.17
CA GLY A 30 -3.65 15.14 -21.53
C GLY A 30 -3.81 14.08 -20.44
N ASP A 31 -5.00 13.49 -20.28
CA ASP A 31 -5.26 12.41 -19.32
C ASP A 31 -4.96 11.05 -19.97
N TYR A 32 -3.66 10.75 -20.12
CA TYR A 32 -3.19 9.57 -20.85
C TYR A 32 -3.53 8.25 -20.15
N GLN A 33 -3.49 8.20 -18.81
CA GLN A 33 -3.89 7.02 -18.06
C GLN A 33 -5.35 6.68 -18.36
N ARG A 34 -6.25 7.64 -18.18
CA ARG A 34 -7.68 7.42 -18.45
C ARG A 34 -7.94 7.10 -19.92
N ALA A 35 -7.17 7.68 -20.84
CA ALA A 35 -7.26 7.35 -22.26
C ALA A 35 -6.91 5.89 -22.55
N ILE A 36 -5.91 5.33 -21.85
CA ILE A 36 -5.56 3.91 -21.92
C ILE A 36 -6.70 3.06 -21.38
N ASP A 37 -7.16 3.34 -20.15
CA ASP A 37 -8.21 2.55 -19.48
C ASP A 37 -9.48 2.47 -20.35
N LEU A 38 -9.98 3.62 -20.80
CA LEU A 38 -11.17 3.70 -21.66
C LEU A 38 -10.96 3.03 -23.03
N SER A 39 -9.74 3.04 -23.55
CA SER A 39 -9.43 2.36 -24.81
C SER A 39 -9.40 0.86 -24.64
N ILE A 40 -8.79 0.35 -23.57
CA ILE A 40 -8.75 -1.08 -23.22
C ILE A 40 -10.18 -1.58 -23.00
N ASP A 41 -10.99 -0.87 -22.21
CA ASP A 41 -12.39 -1.24 -21.96
C ASP A 41 -13.20 -1.30 -23.25
N ARG A 42 -12.99 -0.34 -24.16
CA ARG A 42 -13.66 -0.37 -25.46
C ARG A 42 -13.21 -1.57 -26.29
N LEU A 43 -11.91 -1.88 -26.33
CA LEU A 43 -11.35 -3.00 -27.09
C LEU A 43 -11.75 -4.36 -26.53
N ARG A 44 -12.02 -4.49 -25.23
CA ARG A 44 -12.63 -5.70 -24.64
C ARG A 44 -14.00 -6.01 -25.28
N SER A 45 -14.81 -4.98 -25.52
CA SER A 45 -16.13 -5.13 -26.14
C SER A 45 -16.12 -5.13 -27.68
N ASN A 46 -15.15 -4.45 -28.29
CA ASN A 46 -15.03 -4.31 -29.74
C ASN A 46 -13.55 -4.28 -30.15
N PRO A 47 -12.93 -5.45 -30.38
CA PRO A 47 -11.50 -5.58 -30.67
C PRO A 47 -11.01 -4.80 -31.89
N THR A 48 -11.88 -4.55 -32.88
CA THR A 48 -11.52 -3.88 -34.14
C THR A 48 -11.85 -2.38 -34.13
N HIS A 49 -12.17 -1.81 -32.97
CA HIS A 49 -12.55 -0.39 -32.86
C HIS A 49 -11.34 0.54 -33.11
N GLN A 50 -11.15 0.94 -34.37
CA GLN A 50 -10.00 1.68 -34.87
C GLN A 50 -9.60 2.90 -34.01
N LYS A 51 -10.57 3.74 -33.62
CA LYS A 51 -10.29 4.94 -32.80
C LYS A 51 -9.68 4.59 -31.43
N SER A 52 -10.10 3.47 -30.83
CA SER A 52 -9.55 3.01 -29.55
C SER A 52 -8.17 2.40 -29.72
N GLN A 53 -7.94 1.67 -30.81
CA GLN A 53 -6.61 1.15 -31.14
C GLN A 53 -5.59 2.29 -31.32
N GLU A 54 -5.95 3.34 -32.07
CA GLU A 54 -5.11 4.52 -32.28
C GLU A 54 -4.87 5.30 -30.99
N THR A 55 -5.94 5.51 -30.19
CA THR A 55 -5.84 6.22 -28.91
C THR A 55 -4.94 5.47 -27.93
N LEU A 56 -5.11 4.14 -27.80
CA LEU A 56 -4.30 3.30 -26.94
C LEU A 56 -2.81 3.41 -27.27
N LYS A 57 -2.44 3.26 -28.55
CA LYS A 57 -1.04 3.34 -28.99
C LYS A 57 -0.39 4.68 -28.64
N LYS A 58 -1.08 5.79 -28.95
CA LYS A 58 -0.55 7.14 -28.67
C LYS A 58 -0.47 7.43 -27.18
N ALA A 59 -1.53 7.13 -26.43
CA ALA A 59 -1.59 7.38 -25.00
C ALA A 59 -0.54 6.57 -24.24
N TYR A 60 -0.38 5.28 -24.56
CA TYR A 60 0.64 4.43 -23.95
C TYR A 60 2.05 4.96 -24.21
N SER A 61 2.38 5.30 -25.46
CA SER A 61 3.70 5.84 -25.81
C SER A 61 4.05 7.10 -25.00
N ILE A 62 3.12 8.06 -24.92
CA ILE A 62 3.34 9.31 -24.18
C ILE A 62 3.43 9.05 -22.67
N LEU A 63 2.58 8.19 -22.13
CA LEU A 63 2.60 7.87 -20.70
C LEU A 63 3.93 7.23 -20.29
N ILE A 64 4.45 6.29 -21.09
CA ILE A 64 5.75 5.66 -20.83
C ILE A 64 6.86 6.70 -20.88
N GLU A 65 6.87 7.59 -21.87
CA GLU A 65 7.85 8.68 -21.95
C GLU A 65 7.81 9.57 -20.70
N GLN A 66 6.62 9.99 -20.27
CA GLN A 66 6.44 10.79 -19.06
C GLN A 66 6.93 10.06 -17.80
N LYS A 67 6.61 8.78 -17.65
CA LYS A 67 7.02 7.98 -16.49
C LYS A 67 8.53 7.73 -16.48
N THR A 68 9.14 7.50 -17.63
CA THR A 68 10.60 7.38 -17.73
C THR A 68 11.31 8.71 -17.39
N ALA A 69 10.77 9.85 -17.85
CA ALA A 69 11.28 11.17 -17.47
C ALA A 69 11.12 11.45 -15.96
N GLU A 70 9.98 11.06 -15.38
CA GLU A 70 9.73 11.15 -13.93
C GLU A 70 10.77 10.36 -13.14
N VAL A 71 11.05 9.12 -13.54
CA VAL A 71 12.11 8.30 -12.92
C VAL A 71 13.48 8.98 -13.03
N ALA A 72 13.82 9.54 -14.19
CA ALA A 72 15.11 10.23 -14.38
C ALA A 72 15.27 11.42 -13.42
N ILE A 73 14.22 12.22 -13.24
CA ILE A 73 14.17 13.34 -12.29
C ILE A 73 14.28 12.84 -10.84
N LEU A 74 13.55 11.79 -10.49
CA LEU A 74 13.62 11.21 -9.15
C LEU A 74 15.03 10.70 -8.84
N LYS A 75 15.68 10.02 -9.80
CA LYS A 75 17.04 9.48 -9.65
C LYS A 75 18.09 10.59 -9.49
N SER A 76 17.95 11.72 -10.19
CA SER A 76 18.91 12.85 -10.14
C SER A 76 18.82 13.69 -8.86
N ASN A 77 17.66 13.72 -8.21
CA ASN A 77 17.48 14.46 -6.97
C ASN A 77 18.13 13.76 -5.76
N ASN A 78 18.53 14.54 -4.74
CA ASN A 78 19.13 14.02 -3.50
C ASN A 78 18.11 13.93 -2.34
N GLN A 79 16.89 13.51 -2.64
CA GLN A 79 15.81 13.38 -1.66
C GLN A 79 15.95 12.07 -0.88
N PRO A 80 15.77 12.06 0.46
CA PRO A 80 15.66 10.83 1.23
C PRO A 80 14.52 9.95 0.71
N PHE A 81 14.72 8.62 0.71
CA PHE A 81 13.72 7.64 0.29
C PHE A 81 13.21 7.87 -1.14
N LYS A 82 14.03 8.45 -2.02
CA LYS A 82 13.66 8.66 -3.43
C LYS A 82 13.36 7.36 -4.17
N TRP A 83 13.99 6.26 -3.75
CA TRP A 83 13.79 4.96 -4.37
C TRP A 83 12.38 4.42 -4.14
N ASP A 84 11.70 4.79 -3.07
CA ASP A 84 10.28 4.45 -2.84
C ASP A 84 9.39 5.03 -3.95
N LYS A 85 9.66 6.29 -4.31
CA LYS A 85 8.94 6.97 -5.40
C LYS A 85 9.27 6.32 -6.74
N VAL A 86 10.53 5.96 -6.97
CA VAL A 86 10.95 5.24 -8.19
C VAL A 86 10.24 3.88 -8.29
N ILE A 87 10.16 3.12 -7.19
CA ILE A 87 9.43 1.86 -7.10
C ILE A 87 7.95 2.06 -7.44
N ALA A 88 7.31 3.08 -6.88
CA ALA A 88 5.91 3.38 -7.15
C ALA A 88 5.66 3.69 -8.64
N VAL A 89 6.56 4.41 -9.30
CA VAL A 89 6.46 4.68 -10.74
C VAL A 89 6.59 3.39 -11.56
N TYR A 90 7.57 2.53 -11.25
CA TYR A 90 7.72 1.25 -11.95
C TYR A 90 6.55 0.30 -11.70
N GLN A 91 6.02 0.23 -10.48
CA GLN A 91 4.82 -0.55 -10.15
C GLN A 91 3.60 -0.04 -10.92
N HIS A 92 3.48 1.27 -11.10
CA HIS A 92 2.42 1.85 -11.91
C HIS A 92 2.54 1.44 -13.39
N ILE A 93 3.73 1.52 -13.98
CA ILE A 93 3.98 1.00 -15.35
C ILE A 93 3.58 -0.47 -15.44
N HIS A 94 4.04 -1.29 -14.49
CA HIS A 94 3.70 -2.71 -14.45
C HIS A 94 2.18 -2.95 -14.39
N SER A 95 1.44 -2.16 -13.60
CA SER A 95 -0.02 -2.28 -13.52
C SER A 95 -0.71 -2.00 -14.85
N ILE A 96 -0.19 -1.07 -15.66
CA ILE A 96 -0.71 -0.76 -16.99
C ILE A 96 -0.41 -1.91 -17.95
N ASP A 97 0.79 -2.49 -17.86
CA ASP A 97 1.18 -3.63 -18.68
C ASP A 97 0.30 -4.86 -18.39
N GLU A 98 -0.05 -5.11 -17.13
CA GLU A 98 -1.00 -6.17 -16.76
C GLU A 98 -2.41 -5.89 -17.31
N GLN A 99 -2.87 -4.63 -17.30
CA GLN A 99 -4.13 -4.26 -17.94
C GLN A 99 -4.11 -4.53 -19.45
N ILE A 100 -3.01 -4.19 -20.13
CA ILE A 100 -2.84 -4.46 -21.57
C ILE A 100 -2.82 -5.97 -21.84
N LYS A 101 -2.06 -6.74 -21.06
CA LYS A 101 -2.01 -8.22 -21.18
C LYS A 101 -3.37 -8.87 -20.97
N SER A 102 -4.20 -8.32 -20.09
CA SER A 102 -5.56 -8.83 -19.83
C SER A 102 -6.52 -8.67 -21.02
N CYS A 103 -6.16 -7.88 -22.04
CA CYS A 103 -6.97 -7.63 -23.23
C CYS A 103 -6.21 -8.11 -24.48
N PRO A 104 -6.61 -9.23 -25.13
CA PRO A 104 -5.88 -9.79 -26.27
C PRO A 104 -5.66 -8.79 -27.42
N SER A 105 -6.67 -7.96 -27.71
CA SER A 105 -6.56 -6.92 -28.75
C SER A 105 -5.57 -5.82 -28.36
N ALA A 106 -5.57 -5.37 -27.10
CA ALA A 106 -4.61 -4.39 -26.62
C ALA A 106 -3.18 -4.95 -26.63
N TRP A 107 -3.02 -6.20 -26.18
CA TRP A 107 -1.76 -6.93 -26.19
C TRP A 107 -1.18 -7.05 -27.61
N GLU A 108 -2.00 -7.43 -28.59
CA GLU A 108 -1.57 -7.53 -29.99
C GLU A 108 -1.18 -6.17 -30.61
N LEU A 109 -1.72 -5.06 -30.10
CA LEU A 109 -1.42 -3.72 -30.60
C LEU A 109 -0.10 -3.17 -30.07
N ILE A 110 0.24 -3.46 -28.82
CA ILE A 110 1.47 -2.97 -28.14
C ILE A 110 2.63 -3.95 -28.35
N LYS A 111 2.35 -5.24 -28.55
CA LYS A 111 3.25 -6.34 -28.92
C LYS A 111 4.39 -6.71 -27.98
N MET A 112 4.83 -5.82 -27.09
CA MET A 112 5.65 -6.13 -25.92
C MET A 112 5.84 -4.85 -25.10
N PRO A 113 5.21 -4.72 -23.92
CA PRO A 113 5.47 -3.59 -23.04
C PRO A 113 6.94 -3.58 -22.59
N ILE A 114 7.49 -2.38 -22.38
CA ILE A 114 8.88 -2.21 -21.94
C ILE A 114 9.04 -2.79 -20.54
N ARG A 115 9.99 -3.72 -20.38
CA ARG A 115 10.21 -4.38 -19.09
C ARG A 115 11.21 -3.60 -18.25
N PHE A 116 10.76 -3.14 -17.08
CA PHE A 116 11.59 -2.48 -16.07
C PHE A 116 11.88 -3.39 -14.88
N ASP A 117 11.81 -4.72 -15.05
CA ASP A 117 11.93 -5.67 -13.93
C ASP A 117 13.28 -5.56 -13.21
N GLN A 118 14.37 -5.40 -13.97
CA GLN A 118 15.72 -5.23 -13.42
C GLN A 118 15.87 -3.88 -12.72
N ASP A 119 15.37 -2.80 -13.32
CA ASP A 119 15.37 -1.48 -12.71
C ASP A 119 14.55 -1.43 -11.42
N LEU A 120 13.40 -2.11 -11.41
CA LEU A 120 12.54 -2.22 -10.23
C LEU A 120 13.26 -3.02 -9.13
N LEU A 121 13.91 -4.14 -9.47
CA LEU A 121 14.69 -4.91 -8.52
C LEU A 121 15.84 -4.08 -7.92
N GLU A 122 16.55 -3.32 -8.75
CA GLU A 122 17.61 -2.42 -8.30
C GLU A 122 17.06 -1.34 -7.36
N ALA A 123 15.95 -0.70 -7.74
CA ALA A 123 15.30 0.33 -6.93
C ALA A 123 14.83 -0.24 -5.57
N LYS A 124 14.23 -1.44 -5.56
CA LYS A 124 13.86 -2.17 -4.34
C LYS A 124 15.05 -2.44 -3.44
N ASN A 125 16.17 -2.91 -4.00
CA ASN A 125 17.38 -3.14 -3.23
C ASN A 125 17.92 -1.85 -2.61
N LYS A 126 17.94 -0.75 -3.38
CA LYS A 126 18.41 0.55 -2.88
C LYS A 126 17.52 1.11 -1.77
N SER A 127 16.19 1.10 -1.96
CA SER A 127 15.24 1.51 -0.92
C SER A 127 15.36 0.61 0.32
N SER A 128 15.46 -0.71 0.14
CA SER A 128 15.64 -1.66 1.24
C SER A 128 16.86 -1.31 2.11
N LEU A 129 17.99 -0.95 1.49
CA LEU A 129 19.19 -0.49 2.21
C LEU A 129 18.98 0.85 2.91
N GLU A 130 18.37 1.84 2.26
CA GLU A 130 18.07 3.15 2.87
C GLU A 130 17.18 3.00 4.11
N HIS A 131 16.12 2.18 4.04
CA HIS A 131 15.26 1.89 5.17
C HIS A 131 16.02 1.14 6.27
N TYR A 132 16.86 0.17 5.93
CA TYR A 132 17.67 -0.54 6.93
C TYR A 132 18.60 0.40 7.70
N GLU A 133 19.26 1.33 7.00
CA GLU A 133 20.14 2.32 7.61
C GLU A 133 19.35 3.26 8.51
N ALA A 134 18.22 3.80 8.02
CA ALA A 134 17.34 4.64 8.81
C ALA A 134 16.82 3.94 10.08
N GLY A 135 16.38 2.68 9.95
CA GLY A 135 15.95 1.88 11.09
C GLY A 135 17.07 1.59 12.09
N THR A 136 18.29 1.41 11.61
CA THR A 136 19.46 1.22 12.47
C THR A 136 19.78 2.49 13.26
N VAL A 137 19.73 3.65 12.60
CA VAL A 137 19.93 4.96 13.24
C VAL A 137 18.83 5.22 14.27
N ASP A 138 17.56 5.01 13.91
CA ASP A 138 16.44 5.18 14.85
C ASP A 138 16.59 4.26 16.07
N LEU A 139 16.99 3.00 15.88
CA LEU A 139 17.16 2.05 16.98
C LEU A 139 18.28 2.47 17.96
N GLN A 140 19.30 3.19 17.50
CA GLN A 140 20.40 3.70 18.34
C GLN A 140 19.98 4.81 19.31
N PHE A 141 18.92 5.57 18.99
CA PHE A 141 18.41 6.60 19.92
C PHE A 141 17.85 6.01 21.22
N GLY A 142 17.45 4.74 21.22
CA GLY A 142 17.05 4.03 22.44
C GLY A 142 15.70 4.44 23.04
N THR A 143 14.94 5.34 22.40
CA THR A 143 13.58 5.68 22.85
C THR A 143 12.54 4.74 22.23
N GLN A 144 11.41 4.56 22.92
CA GLN A 144 10.33 3.69 22.46
C GLN A 144 9.73 4.16 21.12
N GLU A 145 9.53 5.48 20.97
CA GLU A 145 9.05 6.07 19.72
C GLU A 145 9.98 5.76 18.56
N LYS A 146 11.29 5.91 18.78
CA LYS A 146 12.30 5.59 17.78
C LYS A 146 12.40 4.09 17.49
N ALA A 147 12.19 3.24 18.48
CA ALA A 147 12.07 1.80 18.25
C ALA A 147 10.86 1.44 17.36
N ARG A 148 9.71 2.13 17.51
CA ARG A 148 8.55 1.95 16.62
C ARG A 148 8.87 2.39 15.19
N SER A 149 9.54 3.54 15.04
CA SER A 149 10.02 4.01 13.73
C SER A 149 10.98 3.00 13.09
N ALA A 150 11.96 2.52 13.87
CA ALA A 150 12.90 1.49 13.42
C ALA A 150 12.20 0.19 12.99
N TYR A 151 11.19 -0.26 13.73
CA TYR A 151 10.39 -1.43 13.34
C TYR A 151 9.72 -1.24 11.98
N ASN A 152 9.14 -0.08 11.71
CA ASN A 152 8.51 0.24 10.42
C ASN A 152 9.55 0.23 9.30
N HIS A 153 10.70 0.86 9.52
CA HIS A 153 11.80 0.86 8.57
C HIS A 153 12.30 -0.56 8.26
N PHE A 154 12.55 -1.41 9.26
CA PHE A 154 12.97 -2.79 9.03
C PHE A 154 11.90 -3.64 8.35
N THR A 155 10.63 -3.36 8.61
CA THR A 155 9.51 -4.02 7.92
C THR A 155 9.53 -3.68 6.44
N ILE A 156 9.62 -2.40 6.08
CA ILE A 156 9.74 -1.97 4.68
C ILE A 156 10.98 -2.57 4.02
N ALA A 157 12.14 -2.53 4.69
CA ALA A 157 13.38 -3.08 4.16
C ALA A 157 13.26 -4.58 3.84
N GLN A 158 12.67 -5.35 4.76
CA GLN A 158 12.43 -6.78 4.60
C GLN A 158 11.44 -7.06 3.47
N ASP A 159 10.33 -6.32 3.39
CA ASP A 159 9.28 -6.54 2.39
C ASP A 159 9.76 -6.24 0.97
N LEU A 160 10.62 -5.23 0.81
CA LEU A 160 11.17 -4.85 -0.48
C LEU A 160 12.19 -5.86 -1.01
N SER A 161 13.11 -6.32 -0.16
CA SER A 161 14.19 -7.24 -0.55
C SER A 161 14.53 -8.24 0.57
N PRO A 162 13.73 -9.30 0.77
CA PRO A 162 13.83 -10.19 1.94
C PRO A 162 15.20 -10.85 2.13
N ASN A 163 15.89 -11.15 1.02
CA ASN A 163 17.15 -11.90 1.00
C ASN A 163 18.40 -11.00 0.84
N LEU A 164 18.24 -9.67 0.87
CA LEU A 164 19.36 -8.75 0.65
C LEU A 164 20.29 -8.64 1.88
N LYS A 165 19.71 -8.73 3.09
CA LYS A 165 20.46 -8.80 4.35
C LYS A 165 19.91 -9.95 5.20
N ASN A 166 20.83 -10.71 5.80
CA ASN A 166 20.49 -11.88 6.60
C ASN A 166 19.92 -11.53 7.98
N ASP A 167 20.09 -10.29 8.45
CA ASP A 167 19.73 -9.85 9.79
C ASP A 167 18.47 -8.97 9.85
N TYR A 168 17.74 -8.80 8.73
CA TYR A 168 16.50 -8.01 8.70
C TYR A 168 15.50 -8.44 9.78
N LEU A 169 15.22 -9.74 9.84
CA LEU A 169 14.28 -10.28 10.82
C LEU A 169 14.77 -10.07 12.26
N LEU A 170 16.07 -10.23 12.50
CA LEU A 170 16.68 -10.02 13.81
C LEU A 170 16.50 -8.56 14.25
N LYS A 171 16.85 -7.60 13.39
CA LYS A 171 16.73 -6.16 13.66
C LYS A 171 15.28 -5.72 13.83
N LYS A 172 14.38 -6.22 13.00
CA LYS A 172 12.93 -5.99 13.13
C LYS A 172 12.42 -6.49 14.48
N ASN A 173 12.78 -7.69 14.90
CA ASN A 173 12.36 -8.25 16.20
C ASN A 173 12.99 -7.50 17.38
N GLU A 174 14.24 -7.06 17.26
CA GLU A 174 14.88 -6.22 18.28
C GLU A 174 14.13 -4.89 18.44
N ALA A 175 13.84 -4.21 17.34
CA ALA A 175 13.06 -2.98 17.32
C ALA A 175 11.66 -3.22 17.90
N LYS A 176 10.99 -4.32 17.53
CA LYS A 176 9.67 -4.67 18.05
C LYS A 176 9.66 -4.76 19.57
N ARG A 177 10.60 -5.50 20.16
CA ARG A 177 10.70 -5.64 21.62
C ARG A 177 10.92 -4.30 22.32
N LYS A 178 11.82 -3.46 21.80
CA LYS A 178 12.09 -2.12 22.34
C LYS A 178 10.92 -1.15 22.16
N ALA A 179 10.08 -1.39 21.16
CA ALA A 179 8.92 -0.58 20.84
C ALA A 179 7.68 -0.96 21.66
N THR A 180 7.61 -2.20 22.17
CA THR A 180 6.46 -2.74 22.90
C THR A 180 6.42 -2.25 24.34
N THR A 181 5.26 -1.75 24.77
CA THR A 181 4.97 -1.55 26.20
C THR A 181 4.40 -2.84 26.77
N ILE A 182 4.99 -3.32 27.86
CA ILE A 182 4.48 -4.47 28.62
C ILE A 182 3.58 -3.93 29.74
N ILE A 183 2.32 -4.37 29.77
CA ILE A 183 1.36 -4.06 30.83
C ILE A 183 1.38 -5.20 31.84
N GLY A 184 1.89 -4.91 33.03
CA GLY A 184 1.83 -5.85 34.15
C GLY A 184 0.41 -5.98 34.68
N VAL A 185 -0.15 -7.19 34.65
CA VAL A 185 -1.47 -7.50 35.19
C VAL A 185 -1.31 -8.21 36.52
N TYR A 186 -1.76 -7.55 37.58
CA TYR A 186 -1.77 -8.10 38.93
C TYR A 186 -3.17 -8.60 39.29
N LEU A 187 -3.28 -9.89 39.60
CA LEU A 187 -4.52 -10.50 40.04
C LEU A 187 -4.61 -10.44 41.57
N VAL A 188 -5.45 -9.55 42.09
CA VAL A 188 -5.72 -9.48 43.54
C VAL A 188 -6.71 -10.60 43.90
N PRO A 189 -6.41 -11.45 44.90
CA PRO A 189 -7.37 -12.43 45.39
C PRO A 189 -8.58 -11.71 46.02
N ILE A 190 -9.78 -12.01 45.52
CA ILE A 190 -11.03 -11.47 46.09
C ILE A 190 -11.48 -12.40 47.24
N SER A 191 -11.86 -11.82 48.37
CA SER A 191 -12.42 -12.57 49.51
C SER A 191 -13.62 -13.41 49.08
N ASN A 192 -13.68 -14.67 49.53
CA ASN A 192 -14.78 -15.61 49.27
C ASN A 192 -16.15 -15.16 49.79
N GLN A 193 -16.23 -14.02 50.49
CA GLN A 193 -17.47 -13.45 51.02
C GLN A 193 -18.27 -12.64 49.97
N ILE A 194 -17.69 -12.35 48.80
CA ILE A 194 -18.38 -11.68 47.70
C ILE A 194 -18.79 -12.73 46.66
N ASN A 195 -20.10 -12.95 46.50
CA ASN A 195 -20.72 -13.96 45.61
C ASN A 195 -20.58 -13.69 44.10
N PHE A 196 -19.44 -13.18 43.64
CA PHE A 196 -19.11 -13.23 42.23
C PHE A 196 -18.30 -14.50 41.96
N SER A 197 -18.66 -15.27 40.93
CA SER A 197 -17.85 -16.42 40.55
C SER A 197 -16.46 -15.92 40.18
N ASN A 198 -15.45 -16.43 40.88
CA ASN A 198 -14.03 -16.14 40.63
C ASN A 198 -13.70 -16.33 39.13
N ASP A 199 -14.40 -17.27 38.48
CA ASP A 199 -14.31 -17.58 37.06
C ASP A 199 -14.76 -16.45 36.12
N TYR A 200 -15.80 -15.68 36.48
CA TYR A 200 -16.29 -14.58 35.64
C TYR A 200 -15.25 -13.45 35.56
N PHE A 201 -14.70 -13.05 36.71
CA PHE A 201 -13.66 -12.00 36.76
C PHE A 201 -12.37 -12.43 36.08
N ARG A 202 -11.92 -13.67 36.33
CA ARG A 202 -10.76 -14.24 35.63
C ARG A 202 -10.97 -14.28 34.12
N GLY A 203 -12.16 -14.68 33.68
CA GLY A 203 -12.54 -14.68 32.25
C GLY A 203 -12.43 -13.29 31.62
N LYS A 204 -12.91 -12.24 32.31
CA LYS A 204 -12.83 -10.86 31.81
C LYS A 204 -11.42 -10.29 31.77
N ILE A 205 -10.57 -10.64 32.74
CA ILE A 205 -9.16 -10.23 32.72
C ILE A 205 -8.41 -10.95 31.59
N ASN A 206 -8.64 -12.25 31.41
CA ASN A 206 -8.05 -12.99 30.29
C ASN A 206 -8.50 -12.43 28.94
N GLU A 207 -9.78 -12.08 28.79
CA GLU A 207 -10.29 -11.43 27.58
C GLU A 207 -9.57 -10.10 27.33
N TYR A 208 -9.41 -9.26 28.36
CA TYR A 208 -8.69 -7.99 28.26
C TYR A 208 -7.21 -8.17 27.90
N VAL A 209 -6.52 -9.13 28.51
CA VAL A 209 -5.12 -9.48 28.18
C VAL A 209 -5.00 -9.90 26.72
N LEU A 210 -5.87 -10.81 26.26
CA LEU A 210 -5.90 -11.26 24.87
C LEU A 210 -6.24 -10.14 23.87
N GLU A 211 -6.97 -9.11 24.30
CA GLU A 211 -7.22 -7.91 23.48
C GLU A 211 -6.02 -6.98 23.39
N LEU A 212 -5.20 -6.90 24.45
CA LEU A 212 -3.97 -6.10 24.45
C LEU A 212 -2.93 -6.70 23.49
N ASP A 213 -2.77 -8.02 23.48
CA ASP A 213 -1.84 -8.73 22.60
C ASP A 213 -2.15 -8.55 21.10
N LYS A 214 -3.40 -8.20 20.77
CA LYS A 214 -3.81 -7.88 19.39
C LYS A 214 -3.34 -6.52 18.93
N ARG A 215 -2.96 -5.62 19.85
CA ARG A 215 -2.57 -4.25 19.52
C ARG A 215 -1.08 -4.19 19.20
N GLU A 216 -0.75 -3.45 18.16
CA GLU A 216 0.65 -3.31 17.76
C GLU A 216 1.44 -2.55 18.85
N PHE A 217 2.53 -3.17 19.34
CA PHE A 217 3.41 -2.62 20.38
C PHE A 217 2.80 -2.56 21.79
N LEU A 218 1.78 -3.36 22.06
CA LEU A 218 1.28 -3.61 23.40
C LEU A 218 1.29 -5.11 23.65
N ASP A 219 1.66 -5.47 24.87
CA ASP A 219 1.72 -6.84 25.35
C ASP A 219 1.34 -6.84 26.83
N ALA A 220 0.82 -7.95 27.34
CA ALA A 220 0.37 -8.08 28.71
C ALA A 220 1.01 -9.28 29.39
N GLU A 221 1.61 -9.05 30.58
CA GLU A 221 2.26 -10.10 31.36
C GLU A 221 1.59 -10.20 32.74
N VAL A 222 1.17 -11.40 33.11
CA VAL A 222 0.62 -11.65 34.45
C VAL A 222 1.77 -11.67 35.45
N LEU A 223 1.76 -10.73 36.39
CA LEU A 223 2.75 -10.69 37.46
C LEU A 223 2.37 -11.74 38.51
N GLN A 224 3.26 -12.69 38.77
CA GLN A 224 3.10 -13.60 39.91
C GLN A 224 3.17 -12.79 41.21
N SER A 225 2.26 -13.06 42.15
CA SER A 225 2.33 -12.47 43.49
C SER A 225 3.68 -12.82 44.09
N MET A 226 4.48 -11.80 44.44
CA MET A 226 5.58 -12.00 45.35
C MET A 226 4.95 -12.46 46.67
N ASP A 227 5.11 -13.73 47.00
CA ASP A 227 4.71 -14.28 48.28
C ASP A 227 5.36 -13.41 49.38
N ALA A 228 4.51 -12.72 50.14
CA ALA A 228 4.87 -11.92 51.30
C ALA A 228 4.83 -12.77 52.57
#